data_AF-A0A7J9HVV0-F1
#
_entry.id   AF-A0A7J9HVV0-F1
#
_cell.length_a   1.000
_cell.length_b   1.000
_cell.length_c   1.000
_cell.angle_alpha   90.00
_cell.angle_beta   90.00
_cell.angle_gamma   90.00
#
_symmetry.space_group_name_H-M   'P 1'
#
loop_
_entity.id
_entity.type
_entity.pdbx_description
1 polymer ?
#
loop_
_entity_poly.entity_id
_entity_poly.type
_entity_poly.pdbx_seq_one_letter_code
_entity_poly.pdbx_strand_id
1 'polypeptide(L)'
;MLKKEEEMLSAIKEKQLKDGEKEFSQAILDDRTKKAEAWHRDAAARARYTQPAAPITCATFAQDVIEGRANVSQAHDHKHQPMIFGPQSLIGGSLTSERERMAAQVFQPAYRMPTISIEEAGLREMEMMNKWQERNAKMFEEANSAWYKDKPKMGPSEDDEDDDAAQEKARAWDDWKDDNPRGAGNKKLTPCG
;
A
#
# COMPACT_ATOMS: atom_id res chain seq x y z
N MET A 1 -14.78 -5.19 -40.85
CA MET A 1 -14.63 -5.83 -39.53
C MET A 1 -15.71 -6.89 -39.35
N LEU A 2 -17.00 -6.54 -39.41
CA LEU A 2 -18.14 -7.47 -39.28
C LEU A 2 -18.08 -8.75 -40.13
N LYS A 3 -17.74 -8.66 -41.43
CA LYS A 3 -17.70 -9.85 -42.31
C LYS A 3 -16.73 -10.95 -41.87
N LYS A 4 -15.58 -10.57 -41.29
CA LYS A 4 -14.57 -11.54 -40.81
C LYS A 4 -15.02 -12.24 -39.53
N GLU A 5 -15.79 -11.53 -38.70
CA GLU A 5 -16.35 -12.07 -37.46
C GLU A 5 -17.50 -13.04 -37.78
N GLU A 6 -18.35 -12.71 -38.75
CA GLU A 6 -19.41 -13.58 -39.25
C GLU A 6 -18.85 -14.88 -39.88
N GLU A 7 -17.78 -14.79 -40.66
CA GLU A 7 -17.08 -15.96 -41.20
C GLU A 7 -16.49 -16.85 -40.10
N MET A 8 -15.87 -16.26 -39.06
CA MET A 8 -15.37 -17.02 -37.92
C MET A 8 -16.49 -17.72 -37.15
N LEU A 9 -17.59 -17.03 -36.88
CA LEU A 9 -18.74 -17.60 -36.16
C LEU A 9 -19.40 -18.73 -36.96
N SER A 10 -19.45 -18.58 -38.28
CA SER A 10 -19.96 -19.63 -39.18
C SER A 10 -19.07 -20.86 -39.16
N ALA A 11 -17.74 -20.70 -39.19
CA ALA A 11 -16.79 -21.79 -39.08
C ALA A 11 -16.87 -22.52 -37.72
N ILE A 12 -17.14 -21.79 -36.63
CA ILE A 12 -17.34 -22.37 -35.29
C ILE A 12 -18.62 -23.20 -35.25
N LYS A 13 -19.73 -22.68 -35.79
CA LYS A 13 -21.01 -23.41 -35.91
C LYS A 13 -20.88 -24.67 -36.76
N GLU A 14 -20.15 -24.60 -37.88
CA GLU A 14 -19.94 -25.76 -38.75
C GLU A 14 -19.15 -26.87 -38.04
N LYS A 15 -18.14 -26.51 -37.23
CA LYS A 15 -17.38 -27.47 -36.41
C LYS A 15 -18.21 -28.07 -35.28
N GLN A 16 -19.04 -27.27 -34.61
CA GLN A 16 -19.99 -27.77 -33.61
C GLN A 16 -20.96 -28.81 -34.18
N LEU A 17 -21.38 -28.62 -35.44
CA LEU A 17 -22.30 -29.53 -36.13
C LEU A 17 -21.64 -30.84 -36.57
N LYS A 18 -20.34 -30.82 -36.88
CA LYS A 18 -19.56 -32.00 -37.31
C LYS A 18 -19.12 -32.89 -36.16
N ASP A 19 -18.62 -32.30 -35.08
CA ASP A 19 -17.99 -33.04 -33.97
C ASP A 19 -18.94 -33.21 -32.77
N GLY A 20 -20.11 -32.57 -32.79
CA GLY A 20 -21.05 -32.56 -31.66
C GLY A 20 -20.63 -31.60 -30.53
N GLU A 21 -21.60 -31.00 -29.84
CA GLU A 21 -21.34 -29.93 -28.86
C GLU A 21 -20.39 -30.32 -27.72
N LYS A 22 -20.46 -31.58 -27.26
CA LYS A 22 -19.65 -32.07 -26.14
C LYS A 22 -18.20 -32.31 -26.53
N GLU A 23 -17.93 -32.92 -27.68
CA GLU A 23 -16.55 -33.19 -28.10
C GLU A 23 -15.86 -31.90 -28.56
N PHE A 24 -16.60 -31.00 -29.21
CA PHE A 24 -16.09 -29.68 -29.58
C PHE A 24 -15.70 -28.83 -28.37
N SER A 25 -16.52 -28.80 -27.33
CA SER A 25 -16.21 -28.06 -26.10
C SER A 25 -15.02 -28.66 -25.35
N GLN A 26 -14.92 -29.99 -25.30
CA GLN A 26 -13.76 -30.68 -24.71
C GLN A 26 -12.46 -30.42 -25.49
N ALA A 27 -12.50 -30.47 -26.82
CA ALA A 27 -11.35 -30.17 -27.67
C ALA A 27 -10.86 -28.72 -27.51
N ILE A 28 -11.77 -27.75 -27.36
CA ILE A 28 -11.41 -26.35 -27.09
C ILE A 28 -10.72 -26.21 -25.72
N LEU A 29 -11.22 -26.89 -24.70
CA LEU A 29 -10.63 -26.86 -23.37
C LEU A 29 -9.23 -27.47 -23.39
N ASP A 30 -9.04 -28.60 -24.08
CA ASP A 30 -7.74 -29.26 -24.25
C ASP A 30 -6.74 -28.43 -25.05
N ASP A 31 -7.18 -27.72 -26.09
CA ASP A 31 -6.32 -26.80 -26.85
C ASP A 31 -5.92 -25.59 -25.99
N ARG A 32 -6.85 -25.08 -25.17
CA ARG A 32 -6.57 -23.97 -24.26
C ARG A 32 -5.57 -24.36 -23.18
N THR A 33 -5.66 -25.57 -22.61
CA THR A 33 -4.70 -26.07 -21.63
C THR A 33 -3.33 -26.28 -22.27
N LYS A 34 -3.25 -26.93 -23.44
CA LYS A 34 -1.99 -27.08 -24.20
C LYS A 34 -1.33 -25.75 -24.50
N LYS A 35 -2.10 -24.74 -24.92
CA LYS A 35 -1.58 -23.40 -25.21
C LYS A 35 -1.05 -22.71 -23.95
N ALA A 36 -1.74 -22.83 -22.82
CA ALA A 36 -1.28 -22.30 -21.55
C ALA A 36 0.02 -22.99 -21.09
N GLU A 37 0.08 -24.32 -21.17
CA GLU A 37 1.27 -25.10 -20.82
C GLU A 37 2.46 -24.75 -21.72
N ALA A 38 2.26 -24.63 -23.03
CA ALA A 38 3.30 -24.21 -23.97
C ALA A 38 3.82 -22.81 -23.61
N TRP A 39 2.93 -21.87 -23.28
CA TRP A 39 3.33 -20.52 -22.89
C TRP A 39 4.15 -20.50 -21.59
N HIS A 40 3.75 -21.27 -20.57
CA HIS A 40 4.53 -21.41 -19.34
C HIS A 40 5.89 -22.06 -19.59
N ARG A 41 5.95 -23.09 -20.45
CA ARG A 41 7.19 -23.77 -20.83
C ARG A 41 8.15 -22.82 -21.56
N ASP A 42 7.63 -22.05 -22.52
CA ASP A 42 8.37 -21.04 -23.26
C ASP A 42 8.86 -19.91 -22.37
N ALA A 43 8.01 -19.42 -21.47
CA ALA A 43 8.38 -18.37 -20.51
C ALA A 43 9.48 -18.86 -19.57
N ALA A 44 9.38 -20.09 -19.07
CA ALA A 44 10.41 -20.71 -18.22
C ALA A 44 11.73 -20.93 -18.97
N ALA A 45 11.68 -21.29 -20.26
CA ALA A 45 12.86 -21.41 -21.11
C ALA A 45 13.52 -20.04 -21.35
N ARG A 46 12.72 -19.00 -21.66
CA ARG A 46 13.21 -17.63 -21.85
C ARG A 46 13.80 -17.05 -20.58
N ALA A 47 13.16 -17.27 -19.43
CA ALA A 47 13.60 -16.75 -18.13
C ALA A 47 15.06 -17.10 -17.79
N ARG A 48 15.56 -18.25 -18.26
CA ARG A 48 16.95 -18.70 -18.04
C ARG A 48 17.98 -17.85 -18.81
N TYR A 49 17.57 -17.24 -19.92
CA TYR A 49 18.44 -16.47 -20.81
C TYR A 49 18.13 -14.97 -20.80
N THR A 50 16.95 -14.57 -20.31
CA THR A 50 16.62 -13.16 -20.10
C THR A 50 17.37 -12.65 -18.89
N GLN A 51 18.46 -11.93 -19.11
CA GLN A 51 19.03 -11.09 -18.06
C GLN A 51 18.04 -9.97 -17.76
N PRO A 52 17.71 -9.70 -16.48
CA PRO A 52 16.94 -8.51 -16.14
C PRO A 52 17.70 -7.29 -16.65
N ALA A 53 17.00 -6.36 -17.30
CA ALA A 53 17.60 -5.09 -17.67
C ALA A 53 18.24 -4.50 -16.40
N ALA A 54 19.53 -4.18 -16.48
CA ALA A 54 20.22 -3.60 -15.34
C ALA A 54 19.42 -2.38 -14.86
N PRO A 55 19.14 -2.26 -13.54
CA PRO A 55 18.38 -1.13 -13.05
C PRO A 55 19.13 0.14 -13.45
N ILE A 56 18.46 1.03 -14.18
CA ILE A 56 19.02 2.31 -14.55
C ILE A 56 19.17 3.09 -13.24
N THR A 57 20.38 3.09 -12.69
CA THR A 57 20.70 3.87 -11.51
C THR A 57 20.67 5.37 -11.84
N CYS A 58 20.41 6.22 -10.85
CA CYS A 58 20.42 7.66 -11.04
C CYS A 58 21.74 8.16 -11.64
N ALA A 59 22.86 7.53 -11.28
CA ALA A 59 24.18 7.86 -11.81
C ALA A 59 24.31 7.54 -13.31
N THR A 60 23.85 6.36 -13.75
CA THR A 60 23.89 5.97 -15.16
C THR A 60 22.95 6.81 -16.02
N PHE A 61 21.76 7.14 -15.51
CA PHE A 61 20.81 8.03 -16.22
C PHE A 61 21.39 9.44 -16.38
N ALA A 62 21.95 10.01 -15.31
CA ALA A 62 22.57 11.33 -15.38
C ALA A 62 23.72 11.37 -16.40
N GLN A 63 24.51 10.31 -16.48
CA GLN A 63 25.59 10.20 -17.45
C GLN A 63 25.07 10.07 -18.89
N ASP A 64 24.02 9.28 -19.13
CA ASP A 64 23.39 9.18 -20.46
C ASP A 64 22.71 10.49 -20.90
N VAL A 65 22.20 11.29 -19.96
CA VAL A 65 21.69 12.65 -20.24
C VAL A 65 22.82 13.57 -20.67
N ILE A 66 23.96 13.53 -19.97
CA ILE A 66 25.16 14.33 -20.31
C ILE A 66 25.73 13.90 -21.67
N GLU A 67 25.74 12.60 -21.95
CA GLU A 67 26.24 12.01 -23.20
C GLU A 67 25.22 12.07 -24.34
N GLY A 68 24.04 12.67 -24.13
CA GLY A 68 23.01 12.91 -25.14
C GLY A 68 22.25 11.67 -25.59
N ARG A 69 22.39 10.54 -24.88
CA ARG A 69 21.69 9.28 -25.15
C ARG A 69 20.30 9.22 -24.51
N ALA A 70 20.00 10.10 -23.57
CA ALA A 70 18.71 10.18 -22.88
C ALA A 70 18.24 11.63 -22.70
N ASN A 71 16.92 11.85 -22.70
CA ASN A 71 16.32 13.16 -22.41
C ASN A 71 15.67 13.17 -21.01
N VAL A 72 15.87 14.23 -20.24
CA VAL A 72 15.28 14.40 -18.89
C VAL A 72 13.75 14.43 -18.93
N SER A 73 13.16 14.90 -20.04
CA SER A 73 11.71 14.95 -20.26
C SER A 73 11.12 13.64 -20.78
N GLN A 74 11.95 12.64 -21.07
CA GLN A 74 11.48 11.35 -21.56
C GLN A 74 10.93 10.58 -20.37
N ALA A 75 9.61 10.63 -20.19
CA ALA A 75 8.89 9.75 -19.29
C ALA A 75 9.34 8.31 -19.57
N HIS A 76 10.08 7.72 -18.65
CA HIS A 76 10.46 6.34 -18.77
C HIS A 76 9.20 5.54 -18.51
N ASP A 77 8.54 5.07 -19.58
CA ASP A 77 7.41 4.15 -19.53
C ASP A 77 7.91 2.83 -18.93
N HIS A 78 8.03 2.80 -17.61
CA HIS A 78 8.20 1.58 -16.84
C HIS A 78 6.83 0.90 -16.84
N LYS A 79 6.55 0.20 -17.95
CA LYS A 79 5.45 -0.77 -18.01
C LYS A 79 5.79 -1.91 -17.06
N HIS A 80 5.58 -1.68 -15.76
CA HIS A 80 5.44 -2.77 -14.82
C HIS A 80 4.18 -3.50 -15.23
N GLN A 81 4.34 -4.59 -15.97
CA GLN A 81 3.36 -5.65 -15.85
C GLN A 81 3.40 -6.04 -14.37
N PRO A 82 2.32 -5.82 -13.59
CA PRO A 82 2.29 -6.36 -12.24
C PRO A 82 2.61 -7.85 -12.39
N MET A 83 3.57 -8.34 -11.61
CA MET A 83 3.85 -9.76 -11.55
C MET A 83 2.66 -10.40 -10.87
N ILE A 84 1.61 -10.72 -11.63
CA ILE A 84 0.41 -11.30 -11.07
C ILE A 84 0.74 -12.75 -10.77
N PHE A 85 0.81 -13.08 -9.49
CA PHE A 85 1.05 -14.44 -9.02
C PHE A 85 -0.20 -15.29 -9.23
N GLY A 86 -0.10 -16.28 -10.11
CA GLY A 86 -1.15 -17.26 -10.37
C GLY A 86 -1.15 -17.73 -11.84
N PRO A 87 -1.86 -18.83 -12.15
CA PRO A 87 -2.02 -19.26 -13.54
C PRO A 87 -2.83 -18.23 -14.35
N GLN A 88 -2.39 -17.97 -15.58
CA GLN A 88 -2.99 -16.97 -16.50
C GLN A 88 -4.49 -17.19 -16.75
N SER A 89 -4.98 -18.42 -16.58
CA SER A 89 -6.41 -18.75 -16.68
C SER A 89 -7.28 -18.06 -15.62
N LEU A 90 -6.72 -17.67 -14.48
CA LEU A 90 -7.42 -17.00 -13.37
C LEU A 90 -7.37 -15.48 -13.43
N ILE A 91 -6.36 -14.94 -14.12
CA ILE A 91 -5.93 -13.54 -13.96
C ILE A 91 -6.61 -12.60 -14.97
N GLY A 92 -7.31 -13.12 -15.97
CA GLY A 92 -8.00 -12.29 -16.96
C GLY A 92 -9.22 -12.95 -17.63
N GLY A 93 -9.71 -14.06 -17.07
CA GLY A 93 -10.87 -14.80 -17.58
C GLY A 93 -12.00 -14.88 -16.57
N SER A 94 -13.22 -15.12 -17.05
CA SER A 94 -14.34 -15.53 -16.20
C SER A 94 -13.97 -16.82 -15.47
N LEU A 95 -14.09 -16.85 -14.14
CA LEU A 95 -13.88 -18.03 -13.30
C LEU A 95 -15.03 -19.01 -13.51
N THR A 96 -14.95 -19.84 -14.56
CA THR A 96 -16.02 -20.75 -14.96
C THR A 96 -16.06 -22.03 -14.14
N SER A 97 -14.94 -22.44 -13.52
CA SER A 97 -14.87 -23.66 -12.71
C SER A 97 -14.61 -23.40 -11.21
N GLU A 98 -15.16 -24.26 -10.33
CA GLU A 98 -14.91 -24.20 -8.88
C GLU A 98 -13.43 -24.42 -8.53
N ARG A 99 -12.75 -25.28 -9.29
CA ARG A 99 -11.30 -25.53 -9.16
C ARG A 99 -10.50 -24.25 -9.37
N GLU A 100 -10.88 -23.44 -10.35
CA GLU A 100 -10.26 -22.15 -10.62
C GLU A 100 -10.50 -21.15 -9.48
N ARG A 101 -11.71 -21.12 -8.92
CA ARG A 101 -12.02 -20.24 -7.76
C ARG A 101 -11.20 -20.59 -6.53
N MET A 102 -11.04 -21.88 -6.21
CA MET A 102 -10.19 -22.33 -5.11
C MET A 102 -8.71 -21.99 -5.37
N ALA A 103 -8.21 -22.21 -6.57
CA ALA A 103 -6.82 -21.87 -6.92
C ALA A 103 -6.53 -20.36 -6.81
N ALA A 104 -7.51 -19.50 -7.13
CA ALA A 104 -7.37 -18.05 -7.00
C ALA A 104 -7.30 -17.56 -5.54
N GLN A 105 -7.77 -18.37 -4.57
CA GLN A 105 -7.74 -18.04 -3.15
C GLN A 105 -6.43 -18.47 -2.47
N VAL A 106 -5.80 -19.55 -2.95
CA VAL A 106 -4.61 -20.15 -2.32
C VAL A 106 -3.36 -19.29 -2.47
N PHE A 107 -3.26 -18.48 -3.54
CA PHE A 107 -2.08 -17.67 -3.84
C PHE A 107 -2.30 -16.17 -3.66
N GLN A 108 -3.21 -15.76 -2.77
CA GLN A 108 -3.42 -14.35 -2.48
C GLN A 108 -2.36 -13.82 -1.50
N PRO A 109 -1.88 -12.57 -1.69
CA PRO A 109 -1.09 -11.89 -0.68
C PRO A 109 -1.83 -11.81 0.65
N ALA A 110 -1.16 -12.08 1.77
CA ALA A 110 -1.76 -12.04 3.12
C ALA A 110 -2.24 -10.63 3.54
N TYR A 111 -1.80 -9.59 2.82
CA TYR A 111 -2.19 -8.19 3.03
C TYR A 111 -2.52 -7.54 1.69
N ARG A 112 -3.39 -6.53 1.72
CA ARG A 112 -3.66 -5.71 0.53
C ARG A 112 -2.39 -4.96 0.14
N MET A 113 -1.89 -5.24 -1.06
CA MET A 113 -0.77 -4.51 -1.62
C MET A 113 -1.18 -3.05 -1.89
N PRO A 114 -0.28 -2.08 -1.69
CA PRO A 114 -0.52 -0.71 -2.11
C PRO A 114 -0.80 -0.67 -3.62
N THR A 115 -1.91 -0.02 -4.00
CA THR A 115 -2.27 0.23 -5.41
C THR A 115 -1.76 1.59 -5.89
N ILE A 116 -1.03 2.30 -5.03
CA ILE A 116 -0.47 3.62 -5.30
C ILE A 116 0.72 3.49 -6.27
N SER A 117 0.84 4.41 -7.23
CA SER A 117 2.02 4.44 -8.11
C SER A 117 3.25 4.93 -7.34
N ILE A 118 4.44 4.69 -7.87
CA ILE A 118 5.69 5.14 -7.25
C ILE A 118 5.74 6.67 -7.19
N GLU A 119 5.25 7.35 -8.24
CA GLU A 119 5.17 8.82 -8.29
C GLU A 119 4.20 9.36 -7.24
N GLU A 120 3.02 8.74 -7.12
CA GLU A 120 2.01 9.14 -6.14
C GLU A 120 2.51 8.88 -4.71
N ALA A 121 3.27 7.82 -4.49
CA ALA A 121 3.96 7.57 -3.21
C ALA A 121 5.00 8.66 -2.91
N GLY A 122 5.81 9.05 -3.89
CA GLY A 122 6.79 10.13 -3.73
C GLY A 122 6.15 11.47 -3.39
N LEU A 123 5.04 11.84 -4.04
CA LEU A 123 4.28 13.05 -3.71
C LEU A 123 3.72 13.01 -2.29
N ARG A 124 3.20 11.86 -1.87
CA ARG A 124 2.69 11.66 -0.51
C ARG A 124 3.79 11.77 0.55
N GLU A 125 5.00 11.29 0.25
CA GLU A 125 6.17 11.46 1.12
C GLU A 125 6.58 12.93 1.26
N MET A 126 6.59 13.70 0.17
CA MET A 126 6.85 15.15 0.23
C MET A 126 5.79 15.87 1.07
N GLU A 127 4.51 15.52 0.92
CA GLU A 127 3.42 16.10 1.71
C GLU A 127 3.57 15.79 3.21
N MET A 128 3.95 14.56 3.55
CA MET A 128 4.24 14.18 4.94
C MET A 128 5.41 14.98 5.52
N MET A 129 6.45 15.21 4.72
CA MET A 129 7.63 15.97 5.12
C MET A 129 7.30 17.46 5.36
N ASN A 130 6.49 18.06 4.48
CA ASN A 130 6.00 19.43 4.65
C ASN A 130 5.15 19.59 5.91
N LYS A 131 4.20 18.68 6.14
CA LYS A 131 3.37 18.68 7.37
C LYS A 131 4.21 18.53 8.64
N TRP A 132 5.29 17.75 8.58
CA TRP A 132 6.21 17.61 9.71
C TRP A 132 6.99 18.90 9.97
N GLN A 133 7.49 19.56 8.92
CA GLN A 133 8.17 20.85 9.05
C GLN A 133 7.25 21.93 9.61
N GLU A 134 6.02 22.04 9.09
CA GLU A 134 5.00 22.97 9.57
C GLU A 134 4.67 22.75 11.05
N ARG A 135 4.51 21.49 11.46
CA ARG A 135 4.24 21.14 12.86
C ARG A 135 5.39 21.54 13.77
N ASN A 136 6.62 21.32 13.33
CA ASN A 136 7.81 21.69 14.09
C ASN A 136 8.00 23.22 14.17
N ALA A 137 7.78 23.93 13.07
CA ALA A 137 7.82 25.38 13.05
C ALA A 137 6.77 25.97 14.00
N LYS A 138 5.55 25.43 13.99
CA LYS A 138 4.48 25.81 14.91
C LYS A 138 4.86 25.54 16.37
N MET A 139 5.42 24.37 16.68
CA MET A 139 5.89 24.07 18.05
C MET A 139 7.02 25.00 18.49
N PHE A 140 7.92 25.36 17.58
CA PHE A 140 8.99 26.31 17.86
C PHE A 140 8.45 27.73 18.10
N GLU A 141 7.49 28.18 17.30
CA GLU A 141 6.81 29.47 17.49
C GLU A 141 6.01 29.51 18.80
N GLU A 142 5.33 28.42 19.15
CA GLU A 142 4.61 28.26 20.41
C GLU A 142 5.57 28.32 21.62
N ALA A 143 6.70 27.61 21.55
CA ALA A 143 7.75 27.67 22.57
C ALA A 143 8.36 29.07 22.72
N ASN A 144 8.56 29.80 21.62
CA ASN A 144 9.09 31.17 21.64
C ASN A 144 8.07 32.23 22.07
N SER A 145 6.77 31.93 22.03
CA SER A 145 5.71 32.86 22.40
C SER A 145 5.23 32.71 23.84
N ALA A 146 5.32 31.52 24.42
CA ALA A 146 4.77 31.22 25.75
C ALA A 146 5.72 31.53 26.93
N TRP A 147 7.05 31.44 26.77
CA TRP A 147 7.98 31.61 27.91
C TRP A 147 8.51 33.05 28.06
N TYR A 148 8.81 33.76 26.97
CA TYR A 148 9.57 35.03 27.05
C TYR A 148 8.69 36.29 27.21
N LYS A 149 7.39 36.20 26.96
CA LYS A 149 6.48 37.36 27.02
C LYS A 149 5.93 37.63 28.43
N ASP A 150 5.93 36.62 29.29
CA ASP A 150 5.66 36.81 30.71
C ASP A 150 6.96 37.23 31.38
N LYS A 151 7.10 38.54 31.61
CA LYS A 151 8.17 39.05 32.47
C LYS A 151 8.07 38.30 33.80
N PRO A 152 9.16 37.72 34.33
CA PRO A 152 9.16 37.25 35.71
C PRO A 152 8.76 38.42 36.59
N LYS A 153 7.65 38.30 37.34
CA LYS A 153 7.37 39.20 38.47
C LYS A 153 8.48 38.96 39.51
N MET A 154 9.63 39.57 39.29
CA MET A 154 10.76 39.55 40.21
C MET A 154 10.55 40.67 41.23
N GLY A 155 9.78 40.37 42.27
CA GLY A 155 9.54 41.26 43.40
C GLY A 155 8.35 40.76 44.23
N PRO A 156 8.39 40.85 45.57
CA PRO A 156 7.26 40.48 46.41
C PRO A 156 6.08 41.38 46.06
N SER A 157 5.10 40.81 45.37
CA SER A 157 3.82 41.45 45.07
C SER A 157 2.94 41.31 46.31
N GLU A 158 2.33 42.41 46.74
CA GLU A 158 1.35 42.49 47.84
C GLU A 158 0.03 41.78 47.47
N ASP A 159 0.09 40.50 47.14
CA ASP A 159 -1.04 39.66 46.73
C ASP A 159 -0.98 38.36 47.56
N ASP A 160 -1.00 38.51 48.88
CA ASP A 160 -1.05 37.42 49.87
C ASP A 160 -2.37 36.61 49.79
N GLU A 161 -3.30 36.93 48.87
CA GLU A 161 -4.54 36.19 48.64
C GLU A 161 -4.38 34.99 47.67
N ASP A 162 -3.36 34.99 46.82
CA ASP A 162 -3.15 33.90 45.82
C ASP A 162 -2.40 32.69 46.43
N ASP A 163 -1.71 32.89 47.57
CA ASP A 163 -1.00 31.83 48.30
C ASP A 163 -1.97 30.94 49.08
N ASP A 164 -3.07 31.50 49.61
CA ASP A 164 -4.16 30.72 50.23
C ASP A 164 -4.87 29.85 49.18
N ALA A 165 -5.19 30.42 48.00
CA ALA A 165 -5.79 29.67 46.90
C ALA A 165 -4.85 28.59 46.34
N ALA A 166 -3.54 28.84 46.33
CA ALA A 166 -2.52 27.85 45.96
C ALA A 166 -2.39 26.74 47.02
N GLN A 167 -2.44 27.08 48.31
CA GLN A 167 -2.45 26.11 49.40
C GLN A 167 -3.73 25.26 49.41
N GLU A 168 -4.89 25.85 49.15
CA GLU A 168 -6.15 25.11 49.06
C GLU A 168 -6.13 24.15 47.86
N LYS A 169 -5.59 24.55 46.71
CA LYS A 169 -5.39 23.66 45.56
C LYS A 169 -4.39 22.54 45.86
N ALA A 170 -3.31 22.84 46.58
CA ALA A 170 -2.34 21.84 46.99
C ALA A 170 -2.95 20.83 47.98
N ARG A 171 -3.73 21.29 48.96
CA ARG A 171 -4.48 20.42 49.89
C ARG A 171 -5.52 19.56 49.16
N ALA A 172 -6.31 20.16 48.27
CA ALA A 172 -7.30 19.43 47.49
C ALA A 172 -6.66 18.38 46.58
N TRP A 173 -5.44 18.64 46.10
CA TRP A 173 -4.68 17.66 45.34
C TRP A 173 -4.19 16.50 46.22
N ASP A 174 -3.75 16.78 47.45
CA ASP A 174 -3.34 15.75 48.41
C ASP A 174 -4.53 14.89 48.84
N ASP A 175 -5.67 15.50 49.18
CA ASP A 175 -6.93 14.82 49.51
C ASP A 175 -7.38 13.89 48.36
N TRP A 176 -7.28 14.35 47.11
CA TRP A 176 -7.60 13.53 45.95
C TRP A 176 -6.64 12.34 45.78
N LYS A 177 -5.35 12.51 46.08
CA LYS A 177 -4.36 11.42 46.00
C LYS A 177 -4.61 10.35 47.05
N ASP A 178 -5.06 10.75 48.23
CA ASP A 178 -5.45 9.87 49.32
C ASP A 178 -6.73 9.09 48.97
N ASP A 179 -7.71 9.75 48.35
CA ASP A 179 -8.93 9.10 47.84
C ASP A 179 -8.69 8.19 46.63
N ASN A 180 -7.60 8.43 45.88
CA ASN A 180 -7.24 7.68 44.65
C ASN A 180 -5.90 6.93 44.79
N PRO A 181 -5.82 5.95 45.73
CA PRO A 181 -4.60 5.19 45.94
C PRO A 181 -4.25 4.39 44.67
N ARG A 182 -2.96 4.42 44.30
CA ARG A 182 -2.44 3.69 43.14
C ARG A 182 -2.88 2.23 43.20
N GLY A 183 -3.50 1.76 42.11
CA GLY A 183 -3.99 0.39 42.00
C GLY A 183 -5.41 0.15 42.55
N ALA A 184 -6.20 1.19 42.82
CA ALA A 184 -7.59 1.07 43.25
C ALA A 184 -8.48 0.15 42.41
N GLY A 185 -8.24 0.08 41.09
CA GLY A 185 -8.93 -0.87 40.21
C GLY A 185 -8.52 -2.34 40.39
N ASN A 186 -7.29 -2.62 40.86
CA ASN A 186 -6.75 -3.98 40.94
C ASN A 186 -6.94 -4.64 42.31
N LYS A 187 -7.23 -3.87 43.36
CA LYS A 187 -7.40 -4.39 44.74
C LYS A 187 -8.77 -5.01 45.04
N LYS A 188 -9.76 -4.92 44.13
CA LYS A 188 -11.07 -5.59 44.26
C LYS A 188 -11.13 -6.97 43.58
N LEU A 189 -10.09 -7.33 42.81
CA LEU A 189 -10.05 -8.53 41.96
C LEU A 189 -9.22 -9.68 42.54
N THR A 190 -8.58 -9.51 43.70
CA THR A 190 -7.86 -10.58 44.39
C THR A 190 -8.55 -10.95 45.71
N PRO A 191 -9.40 -11.99 45.76
CA PRO A 191 -9.79 -12.64 47.00
C PRO A 191 -8.59 -13.46 47.50
N CYS A 192 -7.68 -12.80 48.23
CA CYS A 192 -6.65 -13.47 49.02
C CYS A 192 -6.56 -12.76 50.37
N GLY A 193 -7.24 -13.32 51.38
CA GLY A 193 -7.26 -12.85 52.77
C GLY A 193 -8.66 -12.86 53.34
#